data_AF-A0A6J6KN63-F1
#
_entry.id   AF-A0A6J6KN63-F1
#
_cell.length_a   1.000
_cell.length_b   1.000
_cell.length_c   1.000
_cell.angle_alpha   90.00
_cell.angle_beta   90.00
_cell.angle_gamma   90.00
#
_symmetry.space_group_name_H-M   'P 1'
#
loop_
_entity.id
_entity.type
_entity.pdbx_description
1 polymer ?
#
loop_
_entity_poly.entity_id
_entity_poly.type
_entity_poly.pdbx_seq_one_letter_code
_entity_poly.pdbx_strand_id
1 'polypeptide(L)'
;MMRGFEHMGGKPRGIALRALNVIPHGRGLGSSASAIVGGLALARSLVLTGEQYMSDEDLITLATELEGHPDNVAAAFYGGATIAWLESKINSEGLSSNVGRAVSLKVDDRIKALLLVPENQLSTAKARKLLPESISHQDAVLNSSRTALLVHALAERPDLLFTATEDLLHQKYREEAMPKSIALVEKLRGAGLAAVVSGAGPSVMVLYSGAEDEIDQIQSVSPGFTAMKLAIAKTGVQ
;
A
#
# COMPACT_ATOMS: atom_id res chain seq x y z
N MET A 1 -12.93 2.30 -14.48
CA MET A 1 -13.34 3.12 -15.64
C MET A 1 -14.85 3.21 -15.79
N MET A 2 -15.59 2.15 -16.15
CA MET A 2 -17.05 2.23 -16.36
C MET A 2 -17.82 2.77 -15.15
N ARG A 3 -17.46 2.32 -13.94
CA ARG A 3 -18.00 2.85 -12.68
C ARG A 3 -17.79 4.36 -12.52
N GLY A 4 -16.70 4.89 -13.04
CA GLY A 4 -16.42 6.32 -12.99
C GLY A 4 -17.33 7.14 -13.91
N PHE A 5 -17.59 6.65 -15.13
CA PHE A 5 -18.58 7.28 -16.02
C PHE A 5 -19.98 7.22 -15.42
N GLU A 6 -20.37 6.06 -14.88
CA GLU A 6 -21.68 5.87 -14.24
C GLU A 6 -21.90 6.85 -13.08
N HIS A 7 -20.88 7.06 -12.25
CA HIS A 7 -20.93 8.03 -11.16
C HIS A 7 -21.16 9.46 -11.66
N MET A 8 -20.51 9.85 -12.76
CA MET A 8 -20.70 11.16 -13.38
C MET A 8 -21.95 11.23 -14.29
N GLY A 9 -22.85 10.26 -14.20
CA GLY A 9 -24.15 10.28 -14.90
C GLY A 9 -24.10 9.91 -16.38
N GLY A 10 -23.02 9.31 -16.86
CA GLY A 10 -22.82 9.02 -18.29
C GLY A 10 -22.34 7.60 -18.58
N LYS A 11 -22.44 7.22 -19.86
CA LYS A 11 -21.71 6.06 -20.41
C LYS A 11 -21.18 6.42 -21.80
N PRO A 12 -19.91 6.11 -22.10
CA PRO A 12 -19.37 6.31 -23.43
C PRO A 12 -20.05 5.34 -24.41
N ARG A 13 -20.24 5.75 -25.67
CA ARG A 13 -20.76 4.86 -26.73
C ARG A 13 -19.81 3.69 -27.03
N GLY A 14 -18.51 3.90 -26.82
CA GLY A 14 -17.47 2.89 -26.95
C GLY A 14 -16.12 3.47 -26.53
N ILE A 15 -15.23 2.62 -26.02
CA ILE A 15 -13.85 2.98 -25.65
C ILE A 15 -12.92 1.88 -26.14
N ALA A 16 -11.82 2.29 -26.78
CA ALA A 16 -10.65 1.44 -26.96
C ALA A 16 -9.65 1.78 -25.84
N LEU A 17 -9.30 0.79 -25.02
CA LEU A 17 -8.35 0.95 -23.91
C LEU A 17 -7.14 0.06 -24.14
N ARG A 18 -5.94 0.62 -24.01
CA ARG A 18 -4.69 -0.12 -23.93
C ARG A 18 -4.02 0.20 -22.59
N ALA A 19 -3.79 -0.83 -21.79
CA ALA A 19 -3.10 -0.70 -20.50
C ALA A 19 -1.69 -1.30 -20.61
N LEU A 20 -0.68 -0.55 -20.19
CA LEU A 20 0.69 -1.05 -20.02
C LEU A 20 0.97 -1.14 -18.51
N ASN A 21 0.87 -2.34 -17.96
CA ASN A 21 1.05 -2.56 -16.53
C ASN A 21 2.52 -2.89 -16.24
N VAL A 22 3.20 -1.98 -15.53
CA VAL A 22 4.61 -2.14 -15.15
C VAL A 22 4.80 -2.63 -13.71
N ILE A 23 3.74 -2.59 -12.89
CA ILE A 23 3.77 -3.04 -11.50
C ILE A 23 3.57 -4.57 -11.44
N PRO A 24 4.48 -5.33 -10.81
CA PRO A 24 4.33 -6.78 -10.66
C PRO A 24 3.03 -7.18 -9.94
N HIS A 25 2.24 -8.04 -10.58
CA HIS A 25 0.95 -8.50 -10.05
C HIS A 25 1.14 -9.56 -8.96
N GLY A 26 0.31 -9.51 -7.91
CA GLY A 26 0.32 -10.52 -6.85
C GLY A 26 1.60 -10.56 -5.99
N ARG A 27 2.31 -9.42 -5.93
CA ARG A 27 3.60 -9.27 -5.21
C ARG A 27 3.53 -8.33 -4.01
N GLY A 28 2.34 -7.85 -3.62
CA GLY A 28 2.21 -6.89 -2.51
C GLY A 28 2.49 -5.43 -2.89
N LEU A 29 2.47 -5.08 -4.18
CA LEU A 29 2.88 -3.76 -4.69
C LEU A 29 1.73 -2.84 -5.12
N GLY A 30 0.49 -3.14 -4.72
CA GLY A 30 -0.66 -2.28 -5.04
C GLY A 30 -1.05 -2.24 -6.53
N SER A 31 -0.74 -3.28 -7.31
CA SER A 31 -1.06 -3.33 -8.75
C SER A 31 -2.56 -3.22 -9.05
N SER A 32 -3.43 -3.82 -8.22
CA SER A 32 -4.90 -3.79 -8.40
C SER A 32 -5.44 -2.38 -8.15
N ALA A 33 -5.19 -1.83 -6.96
CA ALA A 33 -5.49 -0.45 -6.62
C ALA A 33 -5.00 0.56 -7.68
N SER A 34 -3.78 0.41 -8.17
CA SER A 34 -3.23 1.30 -9.22
C SER A 34 -4.03 1.25 -10.53
N ALA A 35 -4.46 0.05 -10.95
CA ALA A 35 -5.29 -0.12 -12.14
C ALA A 35 -6.71 0.46 -11.95
N ILE A 36 -7.28 0.29 -10.75
CA ILE A 36 -8.60 0.86 -10.39
C ILE A 36 -8.54 2.39 -10.41
N VAL A 37 -7.58 2.97 -9.68
CA VAL A 37 -7.38 4.42 -9.59
C VAL A 37 -7.10 5.02 -10.97
N GLY A 38 -6.16 4.45 -11.73
CA GLY A 38 -5.88 4.91 -13.10
C GLY A 38 -7.10 4.83 -14.01
N GLY A 39 -7.91 3.77 -13.89
CA GLY A 39 -9.15 3.64 -14.64
C GLY A 39 -10.24 4.64 -14.25
N LEU A 40 -10.32 5.05 -12.98
CA LEU A 40 -11.26 6.08 -12.52
C LEU A 40 -10.79 7.48 -12.92
N ALA A 41 -9.50 7.79 -12.72
CA ALA A 41 -8.90 9.05 -13.13
C ALA A 41 -9.01 9.28 -14.65
N LEU A 42 -8.79 8.23 -15.46
CA LEU A 42 -8.99 8.32 -16.90
C LEU A 42 -10.46 8.57 -17.26
N ALA A 43 -11.41 7.93 -16.57
CA ALA A 43 -12.83 8.21 -16.79
C ALA A 43 -13.18 9.67 -16.47
N ARG A 44 -12.72 10.16 -15.31
CA ARG A 44 -12.88 11.55 -14.85
C ARG A 44 -12.32 12.54 -15.87
N SER A 45 -11.12 12.27 -16.38
CA SER A 45 -10.44 13.13 -17.35
C SER A 45 -11.08 13.15 -18.74
N LEU A 46 -11.82 12.10 -19.12
CA LEU A 46 -12.51 12.01 -20.41
C LEU A 46 -13.88 12.71 -20.41
N VAL A 47 -14.43 13.05 -19.24
CA VAL A 47 -15.67 13.81 -19.12
C VAL A 47 -15.33 15.30 -19.05
N LEU A 48 -15.95 16.10 -19.92
CA LEU A 48 -15.83 17.56 -19.82
C LEU A 48 -16.28 18.01 -18.43
N THR A 49 -15.44 18.81 -17.77
CA THR A 49 -15.63 19.23 -16.37
C THR A 49 -15.84 18.07 -15.40
N GLY A 50 -15.24 16.89 -15.64
CA GLY A 50 -15.41 15.69 -14.81
C GLY A 50 -15.06 15.89 -13.33
N GLU A 51 -14.09 16.75 -13.02
CA GLU A 51 -13.74 17.14 -11.64
C GLU A 51 -14.90 17.80 -10.87
N GLN A 52 -15.89 18.39 -11.55
CA GLN A 52 -17.10 18.93 -10.91
C GLN A 52 -18.10 17.84 -10.51
N TYR A 53 -18.00 16.66 -11.14
CA TYR A 53 -18.92 15.54 -10.93
C TYR A 53 -18.30 14.41 -10.10
N MET A 54 -16.98 14.40 -9.95
CA MET A 54 -16.25 13.40 -9.17
C MET A 54 -15.08 14.08 -8.48
N SER A 55 -15.29 14.45 -7.22
CA SER A 55 -14.21 14.96 -6.38
C SER A 55 -13.14 13.89 -6.12
N ASP A 56 -12.00 14.30 -5.58
CA ASP A 56 -10.97 13.36 -5.13
C ASP A 56 -11.49 12.42 -4.05
N GLU A 57 -12.36 12.91 -3.15
CA GLU A 57 -13.00 12.09 -2.14
C GLU A 57 -13.95 11.05 -2.75
N ASP A 58 -14.70 11.43 -3.80
CA ASP A 58 -15.54 10.49 -4.54
C ASP A 58 -14.68 9.42 -5.21
N LEU A 59 -13.60 9.81 -5.89
CA LEU A 59 -12.71 8.86 -6.56
C LEU A 59 -12.10 7.85 -5.57
N ILE A 60 -11.58 8.32 -4.43
CA ILE A 60 -11.04 7.46 -3.36
C ILE A 60 -12.12 6.54 -2.81
N THR A 61 -13.34 7.06 -2.61
CA THR A 61 -14.49 6.27 -2.14
C THR A 61 -14.80 5.15 -3.12
N LEU A 62 -15.01 5.46 -4.40
CA LEU A 62 -15.32 4.47 -5.44
C LEU A 62 -14.19 3.46 -5.62
N ALA A 63 -12.93 3.91 -5.59
CA ALA A 63 -11.79 3.02 -5.69
C ALA A 63 -11.72 2.05 -4.50
N THR A 64 -11.98 2.55 -3.29
CA THR A 64 -12.01 1.75 -2.06
C THR A 64 -13.14 0.72 -2.10
N GLU A 65 -14.31 1.06 -2.61
CA GLU A 65 -15.42 0.10 -2.80
C GLU A 65 -15.03 -1.06 -3.74
N LEU A 66 -14.25 -0.76 -4.78
CA LEU A 66 -13.82 -1.75 -5.78
C LEU A 66 -12.65 -2.62 -5.28
N GLU A 67 -11.70 -2.05 -4.56
CA GLU A 67 -10.53 -2.76 -4.01
C GLU A 67 -10.86 -3.48 -2.69
N GLY A 68 -11.78 -2.92 -1.90
CA GLY A 68 -12.17 -3.38 -0.56
C GLY A 68 -11.35 -2.78 0.59
N HIS A 69 -10.31 -1.99 0.30
CA HIS A 69 -9.49 -1.32 1.31
C HIS A 69 -8.83 -0.03 0.76
N PRO A 70 -8.66 1.00 1.61
CA PRO A 70 -8.28 2.32 1.14
C PRO A 70 -6.76 2.58 1.11
N ASP A 71 -5.93 1.74 1.74
CA ASP A 71 -4.49 1.95 1.89
C ASP A 71 -3.71 2.03 0.56
N ASN A 72 -3.82 1.02 -0.31
CA ASN A 72 -3.18 1.04 -1.62
C ASN A 72 -3.87 2.01 -2.60
N VAL A 73 -5.18 2.23 -2.44
CA VAL A 73 -5.93 3.21 -3.21
C VAL A 73 -5.40 4.62 -2.95
N ALA A 74 -5.26 4.98 -1.68
CA ALA A 74 -4.75 6.28 -1.26
C ALA A 74 -3.33 6.51 -1.77
N ALA A 75 -2.43 5.53 -1.61
CA ALA A 75 -1.06 5.63 -2.09
C ALA A 75 -0.99 5.77 -3.62
N ALA A 76 -1.81 5.02 -4.37
CA ALA A 76 -1.88 5.15 -5.83
C ALA A 76 -2.47 6.49 -6.27
N PHE A 77 -3.38 7.08 -5.49
CA PHE A 77 -4.02 8.35 -5.80
C PHE A 77 -3.13 9.55 -5.47
N TYR A 78 -2.64 9.67 -4.23
CA TYR A 78 -1.87 10.83 -3.77
C TYR A 78 -0.37 10.72 -4.05
N GLY A 79 0.18 9.50 -4.08
CA GLY A 79 1.62 9.29 -3.93
C GLY A 79 2.10 9.54 -2.50
N GLY A 80 3.42 9.51 -2.30
CA GLY A 80 4.05 9.68 -1.00
C GLY A 80 3.70 8.55 -0.03
N ALA A 81 3.52 8.90 1.24
CA ALA A 81 2.90 8.04 2.23
C ALA A 81 1.49 8.57 2.53
N THR A 82 0.59 7.69 2.96
CA THR A 82 -0.80 8.07 3.23
C THR A 82 -1.30 7.42 4.51
N ILE A 83 -2.14 8.14 5.25
CA ILE A 83 -2.98 7.54 6.29
C ILE A 83 -4.36 7.35 5.68
N ALA A 84 -4.84 6.11 5.66
CA ALA A 84 -6.12 5.76 5.07
C ALA A 84 -7.00 5.01 6.08
N TRP A 85 -8.30 5.30 6.10
CA TRP A 85 -9.25 4.70 7.02
C TRP A 85 -10.62 4.52 6.37
N LEU A 86 -11.47 3.73 7.05
CA LEU A 86 -12.87 3.57 6.68
C LEU A 86 -13.74 4.34 7.67
N GLU A 87 -14.66 5.15 7.16
CA GLU A 87 -15.71 5.80 7.94
C GLU A 87 -17.05 5.09 7.69
N SER A 88 -17.76 4.78 8.78
CA SER A 88 -19.12 4.26 8.70
C SER A 88 -20.07 5.41 8.40
N LYS A 89 -20.81 5.33 7.29
CA LYS A 89 -21.83 6.28 6.89
C LYS A 89 -23.18 5.58 6.86
N ILE A 90 -24.15 6.14 7.56
CA ILE A 90 -25.53 5.66 7.54
C ILE A 90 -26.30 6.57 6.58
N ASN A 91 -26.95 5.99 5.58
CA ASN A 91 -27.81 6.74 4.66
C ASN A 91 -29.17 7.06 5.31
N SER A 92 -29.99 7.86 4.62
CA SER A 92 -31.34 8.23 5.07
C SER A 92 -32.30 7.04 5.28
N GLU A 93 -31.95 5.87 4.76
CA GLU A 93 -32.72 4.62 4.88
C GLU A 93 -32.19 3.72 6.02
N GLY A 94 -31.21 4.20 6.79
CA GLY A 94 -30.61 3.44 7.89
C GLY A 94 -29.58 2.39 7.46
N LEU A 95 -29.22 2.34 6.18
CA LEU A 95 -28.22 1.40 5.67
C LEU A 95 -26.81 1.94 5.92
N SER A 96 -25.97 1.12 6.57
CA SER A 96 -24.56 1.44 6.82
C SER A 96 -23.70 1.05 5.62
N SER A 97 -22.87 1.98 5.15
CA SER A 97 -21.80 1.73 4.18
C SER A 97 -20.47 2.24 4.72
N ASN A 98 -19.38 1.57 4.34
CA ASN A 98 -18.03 2.03 4.65
C ASN A 98 -17.52 2.91 3.51
N VAL A 99 -17.00 4.07 3.88
CA VAL A 99 -16.48 5.06 2.94
C VAL A 99 -14.98 5.18 3.14
N GLY A 100 -14.21 5.03 2.05
CA GLY A 100 -12.77 5.24 2.07
C GLY A 100 -12.41 6.70 2.27
N ARG A 101 -11.47 6.95 3.18
CA ARG A 101 -10.87 8.26 3.42
C ARG A 101 -9.36 8.12 3.46
N ALA A 102 -8.67 9.18 3.07
CA ALA A 102 -7.23 9.23 3.21
C ALA A 102 -6.71 10.66 3.28
N VAL A 103 -5.53 10.81 3.88
CA VAL A 103 -4.72 12.02 3.83
C VAL A 103 -3.31 11.68 3.39
N SER A 104 -2.71 12.58 2.62
CA SER A 104 -1.31 12.47 2.20
C SER A 104 -0.37 12.97 3.29
N LEU A 105 0.76 12.28 3.44
CA LEU A 105 1.89 12.69 4.26
C LEU A 105 3.09 12.97 3.37
N LYS A 106 3.78 14.08 3.63
CA LYS A 106 5.10 14.29 3.07
C LYS A 106 6.07 13.30 3.71
N VAL A 107 6.84 12.61 2.86
CA VAL A 107 7.92 11.73 3.29
C VAL A 107 9.23 12.50 3.22
N ASP A 108 10.10 12.32 4.21
CA ASP A 108 11.44 12.87 4.23
C ASP A 108 12.21 12.40 2.99
N ASP A 109 12.79 13.34 2.24
CA ASP A 109 13.44 13.08 0.94
C ASP A 109 14.69 12.18 1.07
N ARG A 110 15.22 11.99 2.29
CA ARG A 110 16.31 11.05 2.54
C ARG A 110 15.86 9.60 2.46
N ILE A 111 14.56 9.33 2.64
CA ILE A 111 14.03 7.97 2.69
C ILE A 111 13.93 7.37 1.28
N LYS A 112 14.45 6.16 1.15
CA LYS A 112 14.37 5.30 -0.03
C LYS A 112 13.84 3.92 0.37
N ALA A 113 13.44 3.14 -0.64
CA ALA A 113 12.99 1.77 -0.46
C ALA A 113 13.84 0.80 -1.29
N LEU A 114 14.24 -0.31 -0.69
CA LEU A 114 14.68 -1.50 -1.41
C LEU A 114 13.54 -2.49 -1.37
N LEU A 115 13.11 -2.94 -2.53
CA LEU A 115 12.10 -3.97 -2.67
C LEU A 115 12.74 -5.27 -3.12
N LEU A 116 12.47 -6.35 -2.39
CA LEU A 116 12.94 -7.70 -2.67
C LEU A 116 11.73 -8.52 -3.12
N VAL A 117 11.64 -8.77 -4.42
CA VAL A 117 10.49 -9.43 -5.04
C VAL A 117 10.82 -10.90 -5.31
N PRO A 118 10.13 -11.87 -4.71
CA PRO A 118 10.41 -13.29 -4.98
C PRO A 118 10.01 -13.67 -6.40
N GLU A 119 10.16 -14.94 -6.82
CA GLU A 119 9.57 -15.45 -8.07
C GLU A 119 8.13 -15.96 -7.92
N ASN A 120 7.71 -16.31 -6.70
CA ASN A 120 6.36 -16.83 -6.43
C ASN A 120 5.33 -15.75 -6.08
N GLN A 121 4.11 -15.91 -6.57
CA GLN A 121 2.97 -15.07 -6.20
C GLN A 121 2.25 -15.64 -4.97
N LEU A 122 1.64 -14.76 -4.17
CA LEU A 122 0.72 -15.15 -3.11
C LEU A 122 -0.56 -14.31 -3.25
N SER A 123 -1.72 -14.95 -3.11
CA SER A 123 -2.97 -14.19 -3.13
C SER A 123 -3.19 -13.47 -1.80
N THR A 124 -3.53 -12.18 -1.88
CA THR A 124 -3.83 -11.30 -0.74
C THR A 124 -4.91 -11.91 0.16
N ALA A 125 -5.92 -12.55 -0.44
CA ALA A 125 -7.01 -13.20 0.28
C ALA A 125 -6.56 -14.38 1.14
N LYS A 126 -5.60 -15.19 0.66
CA LYS A 126 -5.04 -16.30 1.46
C LYS A 126 -4.22 -15.76 2.64
N ALA A 127 -3.39 -14.75 2.40
CA ALA A 127 -2.59 -14.12 3.44
C ALA A 127 -3.44 -13.48 4.55
N ARG A 128 -4.60 -12.90 4.21
CA ARG A 128 -5.53 -12.31 5.20
C ARG A 128 -6.26 -13.35 6.06
N LYS A 129 -6.51 -14.54 5.52
CA LYS A 129 -7.16 -15.64 6.27
C LYS A 129 -6.31 -16.24 7.38
N LEU A 130 -5.00 -15.97 7.39
CA LEU A 130 -4.08 -16.45 8.43
C LEU A 130 -4.06 -15.57 9.68
N LEU A 131 -4.73 -14.41 9.65
CA LEU A 131 -4.76 -13.53 10.80
C LEU A 131 -5.70 -14.10 11.89
N PRO A 132 -5.30 -14.06 13.17
CA PRO A 132 -6.15 -14.52 14.25
C PRO A 132 -7.37 -13.60 14.42
N GLU A 133 -8.45 -14.15 14.99
CA GLU A 133 -9.65 -13.36 15.31
C GLU A 133 -9.41 -12.36 16.46
N SER A 134 -8.43 -12.63 17.33
CA SER A 134 -8.08 -11.75 18.44
C SER A 134 -6.56 -11.69 18.65
N ILE A 135 -6.14 -10.57 19.25
CA ILE A 135 -4.76 -10.28 19.64
C ILE A 135 -4.73 -9.90 21.12
N SER A 136 -3.56 -9.92 21.75
CA SER A 136 -3.44 -9.44 23.12
C SER A 136 -3.59 -7.91 23.17
N HIS A 137 -4.12 -7.39 24.29
CA HIS A 137 -4.16 -5.94 24.52
C HIS A 137 -2.74 -5.33 24.51
N GLN A 138 -1.74 -6.07 24.98
CA GLN A 138 -0.35 -5.64 24.97
C GLN A 138 0.17 -5.43 23.55
N ASP A 139 -0.07 -6.39 22.64
CA ASP A 139 0.33 -6.28 21.23
C ASP A 139 -0.40 -5.10 20.56
N ALA A 140 -1.69 -4.91 20.86
CA ALA A 140 -2.46 -3.78 20.35
C ALA A 140 -1.86 -2.42 20.78
N VAL A 141 -1.49 -2.28 22.05
CA VAL A 141 -0.85 -1.05 22.58
C VAL A 141 0.51 -0.82 21.92
N LEU A 142 1.36 -1.85 21.86
CA LEU A 142 2.67 -1.75 21.26
C LEU A 142 2.58 -1.37 19.79
N ASN A 143 1.76 -2.07 19.00
CA ASN A 143 1.62 -1.79 17.58
C ASN A 143 1.05 -0.39 17.32
N SER A 144 0.08 0.07 18.12
CA SER A 144 -0.47 1.42 18.01
C SER A 144 0.62 2.48 18.23
N SER A 145 1.53 2.27 19.19
CA SER A 145 2.67 3.15 19.41
C SER A 145 3.67 3.12 18.24
N ARG A 146 3.89 1.95 17.62
CA ARG A 146 4.76 1.80 16.44
C ARG A 146 4.19 2.51 15.21
N THR A 147 2.89 2.40 14.97
CA THR A 147 2.21 3.13 13.89
C THR A 147 2.36 4.64 14.05
N ALA A 148 2.13 5.18 15.25
CA ALA A 148 2.31 6.61 15.51
C ALA A 148 3.78 7.04 15.32
N LEU A 149 4.72 6.22 15.79
CA LEU A 149 6.15 6.44 15.59
C LEU A 149 6.53 6.41 14.10
N LEU A 150 5.93 5.53 13.30
CA LEU A 150 6.18 5.40 11.87
C LEU A 150 5.76 6.63 11.09
N VAL A 151 4.61 7.22 11.42
CA VAL A 151 4.17 8.49 10.83
C VAL A 151 5.23 9.57 11.05
N HIS A 152 5.74 9.71 12.28
CA HIS A 152 6.79 10.70 12.60
C HIS A 152 8.13 10.34 11.95
N ALA A 153 8.51 9.06 11.91
CA ALA A 153 9.75 8.60 11.32
C ALA A 153 9.80 8.85 9.80
N LEU A 154 8.67 8.62 9.11
CA LEU A 154 8.53 8.89 7.68
C LEU A 154 8.60 10.39 7.37
N ALA A 155 8.06 11.24 8.24
CA ALA A 155 7.97 12.68 7.99
C ALA A 155 9.28 13.43 8.33
N GLU A 156 9.93 13.08 9.46
CA GLU A 156 10.98 13.93 10.05
C GLU A 156 12.17 13.16 10.63
N ARG A 157 11.95 11.95 11.14
CA ARG A 157 12.93 11.19 11.93
C ARG A 157 13.23 9.82 11.35
N PRO A 158 13.86 9.74 10.16
CA PRO A 158 14.11 8.46 9.49
C PRO A 158 15.07 7.54 10.26
N ASP A 159 15.81 8.07 11.24
CA ASP A 159 16.61 7.27 12.17
C ASP A 159 15.75 6.33 13.05
N LEU A 160 14.45 6.63 13.20
CA LEU A 160 13.51 5.82 13.98
C LEU A 160 12.84 4.71 13.17
N LEU A 161 13.10 4.60 11.86
CA LEU A 161 12.45 3.63 10.97
C LEU A 161 12.59 2.18 11.47
N PHE A 162 13.74 1.81 12.03
CA PHE A 162 13.97 0.45 12.52
C PHE A 162 12.95 0.05 13.59
N THR A 163 12.81 0.85 14.64
CA THR A 163 11.82 0.62 15.70
C THR A 163 10.40 0.79 15.18
N ALA A 164 10.16 1.82 14.37
CA ALA A 164 8.83 2.15 13.87
C ALA A 164 8.20 1.09 12.95
N THR A 165 9.03 0.26 12.32
CA THR A 165 8.60 -0.82 11.42
C THR A 165 8.38 -2.17 12.11
N GLU A 166 8.48 -2.23 13.45
CA GLU A 166 8.05 -3.41 14.20
C GLU A 166 6.54 -3.60 14.05
N ASP A 167 6.12 -4.84 13.75
CA ASP A 167 4.72 -5.23 13.65
C ASP A 167 4.44 -6.44 14.53
N LEU A 168 3.30 -6.38 15.22
CA LEU A 168 2.80 -7.44 16.09
C LEU A 168 1.43 -7.96 15.63
N LEU A 169 0.86 -7.40 14.56
CA LEU A 169 -0.53 -7.67 14.17
C LEU A 169 -0.67 -8.59 12.98
N HIS A 170 0.34 -8.71 12.10
CA HIS A 170 0.13 -9.44 10.85
C HIS A 170 1.33 -10.20 10.28
N GLN A 171 2.57 -9.73 10.42
CA GLN A 171 3.73 -10.31 9.71
C GLN A 171 3.97 -11.75 10.17
N LYS A 172 4.09 -11.97 11.48
CA LYS A 172 4.37 -13.30 12.04
C LYS A 172 3.27 -14.31 11.73
N TYR A 173 2.00 -13.89 11.78
CA TYR A 173 0.87 -14.76 11.46
C TYR A 173 0.85 -15.23 10.00
N ARG A 174 1.56 -14.55 9.10
CA ARG A 174 1.65 -14.93 7.68
C ARG A 174 2.79 -15.90 7.38
N GLU A 175 3.61 -16.28 8.38
CA GLU A 175 4.79 -17.13 8.19
C GLU A 175 4.47 -18.44 7.45
N GLU A 176 3.37 -19.11 7.78
CA GLU A 176 2.96 -20.35 7.13
C GLU A 176 2.79 -20.18 5.60
N ALA A 177 2.27 -19.05 5.14
CA ALA A 177 2.08 -18.78 3.71
C ALA A 177 3.34 -18.25 3.00
N MET A 178 4.30 -17.68 3.74
CA MET A 178 5.48 -17.04 3.14
C MET A 178 6.76 -17.20 3.99
N PRO A 179 7.16 -18.44 4.35
CA PRO A 179 8.22 -18.66 5.33
C PRO A 179 9.56 -18.06 4.90
N LYS A 180 9.88 -18.10 3.60
CA LYS A 180 11.08 -17.47 3.04
C LYS A 180 11.11 -15.95 3.22
N SER A 181 9.94 -15.29 3.14
CA SER A 181 9.83 -13.84 3.27
C SER A 181 9.95 -13.41 4.72
N ILE A 182 9.33 -14.16 5.64
CA ILE A 182 9.46 -13.90 7.08
C ILE A 182 10.90 -14.14 7.55
N ALA A 183 11.51 -15.26 7.16
CA ALA A 183 12.92 -15.53 7.46
C ALA A 183 13.86 -14.43 6.93
N LEU A 184 13.57 -13.87 5.75
CA LEU A 184 14.33 -12.76 5.20
C LEU A 184 14.12 -11.46 5.99
N VAL A 185 12.89 -11.13 6.38
CA VAL A 185 12.60 -10.00 7.28
C VAL A 185 13.38 -10.14 8.58
N GLU A 186 13.30 -11.29 9.24
CA GLU A 186 14.01 -11.55 10.51
C GLU A 186 15.53 -11.41 10.36
N LYS A 187 16.10 -11.99 9.29
CA LYS A 187 17.53 -11.88 8.99
C LYS A 187 17.97 -10.42 8.80
N LEU A 188 17.23 -9.64 8.01
CA LEU A 188 17.55 -8.24 7.74
C LEU A 188 17.37 -7.37 8.98
N ARG A 189 16.30 -7.60 9.76
CA ARG A 189 16.09 -6.91 11.04
C ARG A 189 17.17 -7.27 12.07
N GLY A 190 17.64 -8.52 12.09
CA GLY A 190 18.77 -8.95 12.91
C GLY A 190 20.09 -8.25 12.55
N ALA A 191 20.20 -7.72 11.33
CA ALA A 191 21.30 -6.87 10.88
C ALA A 191 21.05 -5.36 11.10
N GLY A 192 19.97 -4.97 11.79
CA GLY A 192 19.64 -3.57 12.08
C GLY A 192 18.87 -2.84 10.97
N LEU A 193 18.37 -3.54 9.96
CA LEU A 193 17.64 -2.92 8.84
C LEU A 193 16.13 -2.87 9.10
N ALA A 194 15.48 -1.78 8.68
CA ALA A 194 14.02 -1.58 8.81
C ALA A 194 13.24 -2.38 7.74
N ALA A 195 13.34 -3.71 7.81
CA ALA A 195 12.69 -4.63 6.89
C ALA A 195 11.27 -4.98 7.34
N VAL A 196 10.35 -5.04 6.38
CA VAL A 196 8.93 -5.39 6.55
C VAL A 196 8.43 -6.21 5.36
N VAL A 197 7.32 -6.91 5.55
CA VAL A 197 6.55 -7.47 4.44
C VAL A 197 5.83 -6.33 3.70
N SER A 198 5.99 -6.26 2.37
CA SER A 198 5.28 -5.27 1.55
C SER A 198 3.82 -5.69 1.36
N GLY A 199 2.90 -4.94 1.95
CA GLY A 199 1.47 -5.21 1.91
C GLY A 199 1.11 -6.60 2.48
N ALA A 200 0.47 -7.44 1.66
CA ALA A 200 0.18 -8.83 2.02
C ALA A 200 1.31 -9.81 1.71
N GLY A 201 2.45 -9.32 1.20
CA GLY A 201 3.55 -10.13 0.72
C GLY A 201 3.30 -10.73 -0.68
N PRO A 202 4.21 -11.58 -1.17
CA PRO A 202 5.40 -12.09 -0.48
C PRO A 202 6.66 -11.22 -0.67
N SER A 203 6.56 -10.02 -1.24
CA SER A 203 7.73 -9.13 -1.33
C SER A 203 8.13 -8.59 0.05
N VAL A 204 9.43 -8.38 0.24
CA VAL A 204 10.01 -7.73 1.41
C VAL A 204 10.45 -6.34 1.03
N MET A 205 10.20 -5.35 1.87
CA MET A 205 10.63 -3.97 1.69
C MET A 205 11.56 -3.57 2.82
N VAL A 206 12.65 -2.88 2.49
CA VAL A 206 13.54 -2.24 3.46
C VAL A 206 13.46 -0.73 3.24
N LEU A 207 13.06 0.00 4.28
CA LEU A 207 13.12 1.46 4.29
C LEU A 207 14.47 1.90 4.86
N TYR A 208 15.15 2.83 4.19
CA TYR A 208 16.46 3.31 4.62
C TYR A 208 16.67 4.78 4.26
N SER A 209 17.54 5.44 5.00
CA SER A 209 17.94 6.85 4.77
C SER A 209 19.46 7.08 4.75
N GLY A 210 20.24 5.99 4.90
CA GLY A 210 21.69 6.00 4.95
C GLY A 210 22.37 5.66 3.63
N ALA A 211 23.66 5.32 3.72
CA ALA A 211 24.50 4.98 2.57
C ALA A 211 23.98 3.75 1.81
N GLU A 212 24.16 3.75 0.48
CA GLU A 212 23.68 2.67 -0.37
C GLU A 212 24.56 1.42 -0.34
N ASP A 213 25.81 1.52 0.14
CA ASP A 213 26.78 0.41 0.13
C ASP A 213 26.29 -0.81 0.91
N GLU A 214 25.60 -0.61 2.03
CA GLU A 214 24.98 -1.69 2.81
C GLU A 214 23.78 -2.30 2.06
N ILE A 215 23.02 -1.46 1.36
CA ILE A 215 21.83 -1.86 0.59
C ILE A 215 22.22 -2.66 -0.65
N ASP A 216 23.33 -2.32 -1.30
CA ASP A 216 23.85 -3.03 -2.48
C ASP A 216 24.25 -4.47 -2.17
N GLN A 217 24.65 -4.75 -0.93
CA GLN A 217 25.01 -6.10 -0.49
C GLN A 217 23.79 -6.99 -0.24
N ILE A 218 22.58 -6.42 -0.07
CA ILE A 218 21.37 -7.17 0.30
C ILE A 218 20.97 -8.21 -0.75
N GLN A 219 21.15 -7.91 -2.04
CA GLN A 219 20.81 -8.86 -3.11
C GLN A 219 21.58 -10.19 -2.95
N SER A 220 22.87 -10.13 -2.56
CA SER A 220 23.71 -11.32 -2.39
C SER A 220 23.23 -12.24 -1.27
N VAL A 221 22.54 -11.68 -0.26
CA VAL A 221 22.05 -12.40 0.91
C VAL A 221 20.56 -12.73 0.86
N SER A 222 19.90 -12.44 -0.26
CA SER A 222 18.46 -12.62 -0.50
C SER A 222 18.18 -13.58 -1.68
N PRO A 223 18.66 -14.83 -1.65
CA PRO A 223 18.51 -15.77 -2.76
C PRO A 223 17.04 -16.05 -3.07
N GLY A 224 16.69 -16.05 -4.37
CA GLY A 224 15.32 -16.23 -4.84
C GLY A 224 14.45 -14.96 -4.82
N PHE A 225 15.06 -13.81 -4.51
CA PHE A 225 14.44 -12.49 -4.63
C PHE A 225 15.21 -11.64 -5.64
N THR A 226 14.49 -10.81 -6.39
CA THR A 226 15.03 -9.76 -7.25
C THR A 226 14.94 -8.44 -6.52
N ALA A 227 16.08 -7.79 -6.28
CA ALA A 227 16.15 -6.46 -5.70
C ALA A 227 15.78 -5.37 -6.72
N MET A 228 14.98 -4.42 -6.25
CA MET A 228 14.62 -3.20 -6.96
C MET A 228 14.80 -2.03 -5.99
N LYS A 229 15.77 -1.15 -6.26
CA LYS A 229 15.91 0.12 -5.55
C LYS A 229 14.87 1.10 -6.10
N LEU A 230 14.08 1.69 -5.22
CA LEU A 230 12.98 2.60 -5.56
C LEU A 230 13.09 3.89 -4.75
N ALA A 231 12.83 5.01 -5.41
CA ALA A 231 12.49 6.25 -4.72
C ALA A 231 11.03 6.20 -4.25
N ILE A 232 10.71 6.99 -3.23
CA ILE A 232 9.31 7.22 -2.86
C ILE A 232 8.70 8.15 -3.93
N ALA A 233 7.65 7.67 -4.62
CA ALA A 233 6.93 8.49 -5.58
C ALA A 233 6.32 9.70 -4.86
N LYS A 234 6.56 10.92 -5.32
CA LYS A 234 6.05 12.15 -4.67
C LYS A 234 4.62 12.52 -5.09
N THR A 235 4.15 11.92 -6.17
CA THR A 235 2.83 12.13 -6.77
C THR A 235 2.23 10.77 -7.12
N GLY A 236 0.91 10.66 -7.01
CA GLY A 236 0.15 9.47 -7.42
C GLY A 236 -0.33 9.61 -8.86
N VAL A 237 -1.62 9.34 -9.07
CA VAL A 237 -2.24 9.40 -10.40
C VAL A 237 -2.17 10.81 -10.99
N GLN A 238 -1.88 10.89 -12.29
CA GLN A 238 -1.77 12.11 -13.09
C GLN A 238 -2.49 11.92 -14.42
#